data_AF-A0A356K1E1-F1
#
_entry.id   AF-A0A356K1E1-F1
#
_cell.length_a   1.000
_cell.length_b   1.000
_cell.length_c   1.000
_cell.angle_alpha   90.00
_cell.angle_beta   90.00
_cell.angle_gamma   90.00
#
_symmetry.space_group_name_H-M   'P 1'
#
loop_
_entity.id
_entity.type
_entity.pdbx_description
1 polymer ?
#
loop_
_entity_poly.entity_id
_entity_poly.type
_entity_poly.pdbx_seq_one_letter_code
_entity_poly.pdbx_strand_id
1 'polypeptide(L)'
;MNLKMILTSENVSNEILNNLDYLLTIIPEIKPMIGFNQKHPHHNLDVFMHTLEALKSSKNDYIIRLALLFHDIGKLLSCVEEDGVRHFPNHPVISEMITRKVLTRLNYEESVINEVCYLVKYHDTPITMEDVEKNYDLQLKRYEVQRCDALAHNPLMNSKRISYLIKTKKLFK
;
A
#
# COMPACT_ATOMS: atom_id res chain seq x y z
N MET A 1 5.65 -17.06 -15.37
CA MET A 1 5.39 -15.70 -14.85
C MET A 1 5.87 -15.67 -13.41
N ASN A 2 6.56 -14.62 -12.95
CA ASN A 2 6.90 -14.45 -11.53
C ASN A 2 6.36 -13.10 -11.02
N LEU A 3 6.25 -12.93 -9.70
CA LEU A 3 5.66 -11.74 -9.08
C LEU A 3 6.36 -10.45 -9.51
N LYS A 4 7.70 -10.50 -9.67
CA LYS A 4 8.48 -9.35 -10.12
C LYS A 4 8.07 -8.89 -11.52
N MET A 5 7.94 -9.80 -12.48
CA MET A 5 7.49 -9.46 -13.84
C MET A 5 6.12 -8.79 -13.85
N ILE A 6 5.18 -9.30 -13.05
CA ILE A 6 3.82 -8.73 -12.92
C ILE A 6 3.93 -7.29 -12.38
N LEU A 7 4.64 -7.12 -11.27
CA LEU A 7 4.75 -5.82 -10.60
C LEU A 7 5.63 -4.81 -11.36
N THR A 8 6.54 -5.24 -12.24
CA THR A 8 7.36 -4.32 -13.04
C THR A 8 6.82 -4.08 -14.45
N SER A 9 5.60 -4.53 -14.74
CA SER A 9 4.95 -4.28 -16.02
C SER A 9 4.52 -2.82 -16.17
N GLU A 10 4.35 -2.35 -17.41
CA GLU A 10 3.88 -0.98 -17.65
C GLU A 10 2.48 -0.75 -17.07
N ASN A 11 1.57 -1.71 -17.30
CA ASN A 11 0.21 -1.68 -16.76
C ASN A 11 0.04 -2.71 -15.64
N VAL A 12 0.62 -2.41 -14.48
CA VAL A 12 0.65 -3.29 -13.30
C VAL A 12 -0.72 -3.77 -12.86
N SER A 13 -1.75 -2.91 -12.90
CA SER A 13 -3.10 -3.29 -12.46
C SER A 13 -3.73 -4.31 -13.41
N ASN A 14 -3.59 -4.13 -14.72
CA ASN A 14 -4.06 -5.13 -15.69
C ASN A 14 -3.28 -6.44 -15.60
N GLU A 15 -1.96 -6.39 -15.42
CA GLU A 15 -1.16 -7.60 -15.27
C GLU A 15 -1.49 -8.36 -13.98
N ILE A 16 -1.82 -7.68 -12.89
CA ILE A 16 -2.32 -8.34 -11.68
C ILE A 16 -3.65 -9.05 -11.97
N LEU A 17 -4.59 -8.38 -12.63
CA LEU A 17 -5.90 -8.95 -12.95
C LEU A 17 -5.79 -10.17 -13.89
N ASN A 18 -4.93 -10.08 -14.92
CA ASN A 18 -4.67 -11.18 -15.86
C ASN A 18 -4.01 -12.40 -15.20
N ASN A 19 -3.32 -12.19 -14.08
CA ASN A 19 -2.58 -13.24 -13.37
C ASN A 19 -3.13 -13.45 -11.94
N LEU A 20 -4.41 -13.13 -11.71
CA LEU A 20 -5.00 -13.13 -10.37
C LEU A 20 -4.92 -14.51 -9.70
N ASP A 21 -5.22 -15.59 -10.43
CA ASP A 21 -5.15 -16.96 -9.89
C ASP A 21 -3.74 -17.33 -9.41
N TYR A 22 -2.71 -16.94 -10.17
CA TYR A 22 -1.32 -17.12 -9.77
C TYR A 22 -1.03 -16.29 -8.51
N LEU A 23 -1.42 -15.01 -8.49
CA LEU A 23 -1.20 -14.13 -7.35
C LEU A 23 -1.86 -14.67 -6.07
N LEU A 24 -3.11 -15.13 -6.15
CA LEU A 24 -3.84 -15.72 -5.02
C LEU A 24 -3.27 -17.08 -4.59
N THR A 25 -2.56 -17.78 -5.46
CA THR A 25 -1.85 -19.01 -5.10
C THR A 25 -0.62 -18.71 -4.24
N ILE A 26 0.16 -17.69 -4.61
CA ILE A 26 1.40 -17.35 -3.89
C ILE A 26 1.20 -16.40 -2.70
N ILE A 27 0.14 -15.59 -2.74
CA ILE A 27 -0.29 -14.64 -1.70
C ILE A 27 -1.80 -14.82 -1.46
N PRO A 28 -2.23 -15.93 -0.84
CA PRO A 28 -3.64 -16.16 -0.54
C PRO A 28 -4.25 -15.10 0.38
N GLU A 29 -3.43 -14.37 1.13
CA GLU A 29 -3.85 -13.26 2.00
C GLU A 29 -4.49 -12.09 1.23
N ILE A 30 -4.32 -12.01 -0.09
CA ILE A 30 -5.02 -11.01 -0.93
C ILE A 30 -6.49 -11.38 -1.15
N LYS A 31 -6.83 -12.68 -1.15
CA LYS A 31 -8.18 -13.14 -1.50
C LYS A 31 -9.28 -12.44 -0.69
N PRO A 32 -9.15 -12.27 0.64
CA PRO A 32 -10.18 -11.61 1.43
C PRO A 32 -10.38 -10.13 1.07
N MET A 33 -9.36 -9.44 0.53
CA MET A 33 -9.45 -8.02 0.14
C MET A 33 -10.45 -7.78 -1.00
N ILE A 34 -10.64 -8.79 -1.87
CA ILE A 34 -11.50 -8.70 -3.06
C ILE A 34 -12.96 -8.55 -2.62
N GLY A 35 -13.58 -7.42 -2.96
CA GLY A 35 -14.96 -7.11 -2.60
C GLY A 35 -15.16 -6.70 -1.13
N PHE A 36 -14.09 -6.55 -0.34
CA PHE A 36 -14.20 -6.05 1.03
C PHE A 36 -14.57 -4.56 1.03
N ASN A 37 -15.86 -4.27 1.19
CA ASN A 37 -16.36 -2.89 1.26
C ASN A 37 -15.81 -2.17 2.49
N GLN A 38 -15.05 -1.09 2.26
CA GLN A 38 -14.44 -0.30 3.33
C GLN A 38 -15.45 0.51 4.15
N LYS A 39 -16.69 0.70 3.69
CA LYS A 39 -17.77 1.47 4.34
C LYS A 39 -17.28 2.71 5.11
N HIS A 40 -16.47 3.53 4.47
CA HIS A 40 -15.90 4.72 5.09
C HIS A 40 -15.91 5.88 4.09
N PRO A 41 -16.32 7.11 4.46
CA PRO A 41 -16.54 8.21 3.51
C PRO A 41 -15.34 8.55 2.62
N HIS A 42 -14.12 8.35 3.13
CA HIS A 42 -12.87 8.60 2.41
C HIS A 42 -12.52 7.51 1.37
N HIS A 43 -13.28 6.42 1.30
CA HIS A 43 -13.05 5.30 0.38
C HIS A 43 -14.30 5.04 -0.46
N ASN A 44 -14.12 4.95 -1.77
CA ASN A 44 -15.15 4.65 -2.77
C ASN A 44 -14.94 3.29 -3.47
N LEU A 45 -13.88 2.58 -3.10
CA LEU A 45 -13.49 1.28 -3.64
C LEU A 45 -13.39 0.25 -2.51
N ASP A 46 -13.58 -1.03 -2.85
CA ASP A 46 -13.15 -2.11 -1.95
C ASP A 46 -11.61 -2.10 -1.77
N VAL A 47 -11.12 -2.86 -0.79
CA VAL A 47 -9.69 -2.84 -0.43
C VAL A 47 -8.79 -3.28 -1.59
N PHE A 48 -9.20 -4.27 -2.39
CA PHE A 48 -8.40 -4.74 -3.52
C PHE A 48 -8.40 -3.74 -4.67
N MET A 49 -9.56 -3.19 -5.03
CA MET A 49 -9.68 -2.18 -6.08
C MET A 49 -8.95 -0.89 -5.72
N HIS A 50 -9.01 -0.47 -4.44
CA HIS A 50 -8.18 0.61 -3.90
C HIS A 50 -6.69 0.35 -4.11
N THR A 51 -6.24 -0.87 -3.78
CA THR A 51 -4.85 -1.29 -3.97
C THR A 51 -4.42 -1.24 -5.44
N LEU A 52 -5.27 -1.70 -6.36
CA LEU A 52 -5.00 -1.64 -7.81
C LEU A 52 -4.94 -0.20 -8.34
N GLU A 53 -5.80 0.70 -7.86
CA GLU A 53 -5.78 2.10 -8.27
C GLU A 53 -4.53 2.81 -7.71
N ALA A 54 -4.12 2.50 -6.48
CA ALA A 54 -2.88 3.02 -5.92
C ALA A 54 -1.68 2.56 -6.75
N LEU A 55 -1.60 1.27 -7.09
CA LEU A 55 -0.57 0.70 -7.96
C LEU A 55 -0.51 1.36 -9.33
N LYS A 56 -1.66 1.66 -9.95
CA LYS A 56 -1.74 2.32 -11.27
C LYS A 56 -1.07 3.69 -11.28
N SER A 57 -1.09 4.42 -10.17
CA SER A 57 -0.50 5.75 -10.03
C SER A 57 1.00 5.76 -9.67
N SER A 58 1.58 4.57 -9.51
CA SER A 58 2.98 4.38 -9.11
C SER A 58 3.95 4.45 -10.29
N LYS A 59 5.18 4.89 -10.00
CA LYS A 59 6.31 4.67 -10.92
C LYS A 59 6.64 3.19 -11.00
N ASN A 60 7.33 2.76 -12.05
CA ASN A 60 7.80 1.39 -12.21
C ASN A 60 9.01 1.11 -11.29
N ASP A 61 8.77 1.14 -9.99
CA ASP A 61 9.71 0.76 -8.94
C ASP A 61 9.14 -0.46 -8.21
N TYR A 62 9.92 -1.53 -8.18
CA TYR A 62 9.48 -2.80 -7.65
C TYR A 62 9.22 -2.76 -6.14
N ILE A 63 10.03 -2.03 -5.36
CA ILE A 63 9.88 -1.94 -3.90
C ILE A 63 8.64 -1.13 -3.55
N ILE A 64 8.41 0.00 -4.23
CA ILE A 64 7.20 0.81 -4.06
C ILE A 64 5.95 -0.01 -4.41
N ARG A 65 5.96 -0.72 -5.53
CA ARG A 65 4.81 -1.53 -5.96
C ARG A 65 4.57 -2.73 -5.06
N LEU A 66 5.62 -3.35 -4.54
CA LEU A 66 5.48 -4.41 -3.55
C LEU A 66 4.87 -3.86 -2.26
N ALA A 67 5.32 -2.70 -1.77
CA ALA A 67 4.72 -2.05 -0.60
C ALA A 67 3.25 -1.68 -0.83
N LEU A 68 2.90 -1.13 -2.00
CA LEU A 68 1.51 -0.81 -2.35
C LEU A 68 0.62 -2.06 -2.44
N LEU A 69 1.13 -3.18 -2.93
CA LEU A 69 0.35 -4.43 -2.94
C LEU A 69 -0.08 -4.88 -1.53
N PHE A 70 0.73 -4.55 -0.51
CA PHE A 70 0.50 -4.99 0.87
C PHE A 70 0.02 -3.91 1.83
N HIS A 71 0.07 -2.62 1.50
CA HIS A 71 -0.10 -1.52 2.47
C HIS A 71 -1.35 -1.67 3.35
N ASP A 72 -2.46 -2.10 2.75
CA ASP A 72 -3.77 -2.24 3.37
C ASP A 72 -4.21 -3.69 3.64
N ILE A 73 -3.34 -4.68 3.45
CA ILE A 73 -3.71 -6.11 3.59
C ILE A 73 -4.20 -6.47 5.01
N GLY A 74 -3.78 -5.69 6.02
CA GLY A 74 -4.19 -5.85 7.41
C GLY A 74 -5.57 -5.28 7.76
N LYS A 75 -6.20 -4.46 6.89
CA LYS A 75 -7.49 -3.80 7.19
C LYS A 75 -8.59 -4.80 7.58
N LEU A 76 -8.58 -5.98 6.99
CA LEU A 76 -9.62 -6.97 7.21
C LEU A 76 -9.57 -7.58 8.61
N LEU A 77 -8.38 -7.64 9.21
CA LEU A 77 -8.19 -8.17 10.56
C LEU A 77 -8.35 -7.10 11.65
N SER A 78 -8.26 -5.82 11.30
CA SER A 78 -8.49 -4.70 12.21
C SER A 78 -9.85 -4.04 12.06
N CYS A 79 -10.72 -4.52 11.18
CA CYS A 79 -11.99 -3.88 10.91
C CYS A 79 -12.88 -3.84 12.16
N VAL A 80 -13.24 -2.62 12.57
CA VAL A 80 -14.26 -2.34 13.60
C VAL A 80 -15.35 -1.51 12.93
N GLU A 81 -16.62 -1.81 13.18
CA GLU A 81 -17.76 -1.04 12.63
C GLU A 81 -18.49 -0.33 13.77
N GLU A 82 -18.63 0.99 13.66
CA GLU A 82 -19.32 1.87 14.61
C GLU A 82 -20.24 2.81 13.80
N ASP A 83 -21.52 2.88 14.17
CA ASP A 83 -22.54 3.70 13.48
C ASP A 83 -22.59 3.55 11.95
N GLY A 84 -22.35 2.32 11.46
CA GLY A 84 -22.36 1.99 10.04
C GLY A 84 -21.11 2.43 9.27
N VAL A 85 -20.10 2.98 9.96
CA VAL A 85 -18.80 3.35 9.43
C VAL A 85 -17.75 2.34 9.90
N ARG A 86 -16.91 1.85 8.97
CA ARG A 86 -15.80 0.96 9.33
C ARG A 86 -14.51 1.74 9.57
N HIS A 87 -13.82 1.36 10.62
CA HIS A 87 -12.52 1.86 11.05
C HIS A 87 -11.49 0.73 11.04
N PHE A 88 -10.22 1.09 10.87
CA PHE A 88 -9.12 0.14 10.71
C PHE A 88 -7.95 0.45 11.67
N PRO A 89 -8.18 0.46 13.00
CA PRO A 89 -7.13 0.74 13.98
C PRO A 89 -5.96 -0.24 13.84
N ASN A 90 -4.72 0.26 13.91
CA ASN A 90 -3.51 -0.56 13.84
C ASN A 90 -3.33 -1.39 12.54
N HIS A 91 -4.13 -1.14 11.49
CA HIS A 91 -3.99 -1.86 10.23
C HIS A 91 -2.56 -1.81 9.64
N PRO A 92 -1.76 -0.72 9.74
CA PRO A 92 -0.42 -0.73 9.15
C PRO A 92 0.53 -1.72 9.84
N VAL A 93 0.37 -1.90 11.16
CA VAL A 93 1.15 -2.88 11.93
C VAL A 93 0.77 -4.30 11.54
N ILE A 94 -0.53 -4.58 11.40
CA ILE A 94 -1.01 -5.89 10.97
C ILE A 94 -0.58 -6.17 9.52
N SER A 95 -0.68 -5.18 8.63
CA SER A 95 -0.19 -5.26 7.25
C SER A 95 1.29 -5.61 7.22
N GLU A 96 2.12 -4.97 8.05
CA GLU A 96 3.56 -5.28 8.14
C GLU A 96 3.80 -6.72 8.58
N MET A 97 3.10 -7.19 9.61
CA MET A 97 3.24 -8.57 10.10
C MET A 97 2.86 -9.60 9.03
N ILE A 98 1.79 -9.35 8.26
CA ILE A 98 1.39 -10.20 7.14
C ILE A 98 2.46 -10.14 6.03
N THR A 99 2.88 -8.93 5.66
CA THR A 99 3.91 -8.69 4.62
C THR A 99 5.18 -9.46 4.92
N ARG A 100 5.71 -9.37 6.15
CA ARG A 100 6.91 -10.08 6.57
C ARG A 100 6.77 -11.58 6.41
N LYS A 101 5.65 -12.15 6.87
CA LYS A 101 5.36 -13.59 6.73
C LYS A 101 5.30 -14.02 5.27
N VAL A 102 4.62 -13.25 4.42
CA VAL A 102 4.48 -13.53 3.00
C VAL A 102 5.84 -13.46 2.29
N LEU A 103 6.59 -12.37 2.48
CA LEU A 103 7.88 -12.21 1.78
C LEU A 103 8.95 -13.20 2.27
N THR A 104 8.92 -13.57 3.55
CA THR A 104 9.76 -14.67 4.09
C THR A 104 9.40 -16.00 3.43
N ARG A 105 8.09 -16.31 3.33
CA ARG A 105 7.60 -17.53 2.66
C ARG A 105 7.99 -17.57 1.18
N LEU A 106 8.03 -16.41 0.51
CA LEU A 106 8.45 -16.28 -0.88
C LEU A 106 9.99 -16.15 -1.03
N ASN A 107 10.75 -16.35 0.04
CA ASN A 107 12.20 -16.40 0.07
C ASN A 107 12.87 -15.12 -0.48
N TYR A 108 12.34 -13.94 -0.11
CA TYR A 108 12.97 -12.65 -0.38
C TYR A 108 14.16 -12.42 0.55
N GLU A 109 15.14 -11.64 0.07
CA GLU A 109 16.26 -11.16 0.87
C GLU A 109 15.77 -10.32 2.07
N GLU A 110 16.41 -10.50 3.23
CA GLU A 110 16.04 -9.83 4.48
C GLU A 110 16.07 -8.29 4.35
N SER A 111 16.97 -7.74 3.52
CA SER A 111 17.02 -6.31 3.22
C SER A 111 15.75 -5.81 2.51
N VAL A 112 15.24 -6.56 1.54
CA VAL A 112 13.99 -6.25 0.82
C VAL A 112 12.79 -6.39 1.75
N ILE A 113 12.75 -7.47 2.55
CA ILE A 113 11.69 -7.69 3.54
C ILE A 113 11.61 -6.48 4.48
N ASN A 114 12.74 -6.06 5.06
CA ASN A 114 12.77 -4.95 6.00
C ASN A 114 12.39 -3.62 5.38
N GLU A 115 12.84 -3.34 4.16
CA GLU A 115 12.48 -2.11 3.46
C GLU A 115 10.97 -2.05 3.15
N VAL A 116 10.42 -3.12 2.58
CA VAL A 116 8.98 -3.18 2.24
C VAL A 116 8.12 -3.14 3.51
N CYS A 117 8.49 -3.88 4.54
CA CYS A 117 7.81 -3.88 5.83
C CYS A 117 7.79 -2.48 6.47
N TYR A 118 8.91 -1.74 6.39
CA TYR A 118 8.94 -0.35 6.84
C TYR A 118 7.96 0.52 6.06
N LEU A 119 7.98 0.44 4.72
CA LEU A 119 7.08 1.23 3.87
C LEU A 119 5.61 0.92 4.14
N VAL A 120 5.26 -0.35 4.31
CA VAL A 120 3.90 -0.80 4.66
C VAL A 120 3.49 -0.29 6.05
N LYS A 121 4.36 -0.42 7.05
CA LYS A 121 4.03 -0.01 8.43
C LYS A 121 3.81 1.49 8.57
N TYR A 122 4.53 2.30 7.81
CA TYR A 122 4.51 3.76 7.93
C TYR A 122 3.81 4.46 6.75
N HIS A 123 3.06 3.72 5.94
CA HIS A 123 2.40 4.25 4.74
C HIS A 123 1.37 5.33 5.07
N ASP A 124 0.73 5.33 6.25
CA ASP A 124 -0.27 6.32 6.65
C ASP A 124 0.26 7.32 7.71
N THR A 125 1.52 7.19 8.12
CA THR A 125 2.15 8.04 9.14
C THR A 125 2.77 9.29 8.50
N PRO A 126 2.69 10.50 9.10
CA PRO A 126 3.36 11.68 8.58
C PRO A 126 4.89 11.52 8.44
N ILE A 127 5.46 12.06 7.37
CA ILE A 127 6.91 12.16 7.16
C ILE A 127 7.41 13.49 7.74
N THR A 128 8.46 13.44 8.54
CA THR A 128 9.10 14.61 9.17
C THR A 128 10.43 14.95 8.50
N MET A 129 10.97 16.15 8.77
CA MET A 129 12.30 16.52 8.29
C MET A 129 13.39 15.60 8.88
N GLU A 130 13.24 15.22 10.16
CA GLU A 130 14.15 14.28 10.83
C GLU A 130 14.17 12.92 10.13
N ASP A 131 13.02 12.42 9.68
CA ASP A 131 12.95 11.16 8.91
C ASP A 131 13.75 11.28 7.61
N VAL A 132 13.60 12.41 6.89
CA VAL A 132 14.28 12.67 5.61
C VAL A 132 15.79 12.77 5.81
N GLU A 133 16.24 13.46 6.86
CA GLU A 133 17.66 13.58 7.21
C GLU A 133 18.28 12.23 7.58
N LYS A 134 17.54 11.36 8.25
CA LYS A 134 18.00 10.01 8.61
C LYS A 134 18.18 9.09 7.39
N ASN A 135 17.24 9.13 6.45
CA ASN A 135 17.31 8.30 5.25
C ASN A 135 16.45 8.87 4.10
N TYR A 136 17.08 9.73 3.29
CA TYR A 136 16.41 10.43 2.19
C TYR A 136 15.72 9.48 1.21
N ASP A 137 16.43 8.46 0.73
CA ASP A 137 15.93 7.55 -0.31
C ASP A 137 14.74 6.71 0.17
N LEU A 138 14.80 6.20 1.40
CA LEU A 138 13.70 5.46 2.01
C LEU A 138 12.47 6.34 2.21
N GLN A 139 12.66 7.58 2.69
CA GLN A 139 11.54 8.49 2.87
C GLN A 139 10.97 8.97 1.53
N LEU A 140 11.78 9.07 0.47
CA LEU A 140 11.29 9.39 -0.86
C LEU A 140 10.38 8.27 -1.39
N LYS A 141 10.77 7.00 -1.19
CA LYS A 141 9.91 5.84 -1.48
C LYS A 141 8.63 5.85 -0.65
N ARG A 142 8.72 6.14 0.65
CA ARG A 142 7.54 6.28 1.54
C ARG A 142 6.61 7.39 1.08
N TYR A 143 7.15 8.53 0.66
CA TYR A 143 6.38 9.63 0.08
C TYR A 143 5.67 9.19 -1.20
N GLU A 144 6.32 8.43 -2.07
CA GLU A 144 5.68 7.90 -3.28
C GLU A 144 4.56 6.90 -2.96
N VAL A 145 4.75 6.01 -1.98
CA VAL A 145 3.68 5.11 -1.49
C VAL A 145 2.48 5.94 -0.98
N GLN A 146 2.74 6.94 -0.13
CA GLN A 146 1.72 7.86 0.39
C GLN A 146 0.98 8.64 -0.71
N ARG A 147 1.72 9.08 -1.73
CA ARG A 147 1.15 9.79 -2.88
C ARG A 147 0.21 8.86 -3.65
N CYS A 148 0.63 7.63 -3.91
CA CYS A 148 -0.16 6.67 -4.66
C CYS A 148 -1.43 6.26 -3.91
N ASP A 149 -1.31 5.95 -2.62
CA ASP A 149 -2.44 5.64 -1.74
C ASP A 149 -3.44 6.81 -1.69
N ALA A 150 -2.96 8.03 -1.46
CA ALA A 150 -3.81 9.21 -1.44
C ALA A 150 -4.55 9.42 -2.77
N LEU A 151 -3.91 9.22 -3.92
CA LEU A 151 -4.56 9.41 -5.23
C LEU A 151 -5.66 8.36 -5.51
N ALA A 152 -5.62 7.20 -4.86
CA ALA A 152 -6.64 6.15 -4.96
C ALA A 152 -7.87 6.39 -4.06
N HIS A 153 -7.77 7.29 -3.08
CA HIS A 153 -8.90 7.63 -2.20
C HIS A 153 -10.01 8.39 -2.93
N ASN A 154 -11.20 8.43 -2.31
CA ASN A 154 -12.36 9.16 -2.83
C ASN A 154 -12.00 10.63 -3.14
N PRO A 155 -12.00 11.07 -4.41
CA PRO A 155 -11.57 12.41 -4.79
C PRO A 155 -12.35 13.53 -4.10
N LEU A 156 -13.63 13.30 -3.77
CA LEU A 156 -14.49 14.29 -3.10
C LEU A 156 -14.09 14.53 -1.64
N MET A 157 -13.36 13.59 -1.03
CA MET A 157 -13.01 13.61 0.40
C MET A 157 -11.48 13.68 0.64
N ASN A 158 -10.71 14.03 -0.40
CA ASN A 158 -9.25 13.83 -0.42
C ASN A 158 -8.42 15.11 -0.17
N SER A 159 -9.06 16.27 -0.05
CA SER A 159 -8.38 17.58 0.02
C SER A 159 -7.31 17.67 1.11
N LYS A 160 -7.55 17.06 2.28
CA LYS A 160 -6.59 17.00 3.39
C LYS A 160 -5.33 16.21 3.02
N ARG A 161 -5.46 15.04 2.38
CA ARG A 161 -4.30 14.24 1.94
C ARG A 161 -3.51 14.97 0.87
N ILE A 162 -4.17 15.60 -0.09
CA ILE A 162 -3.50 16.40 -1.13
C ILE A 162 -2.73 17.59 -0.51
N SER A 163 -3.34 18.30 0.45
CA SER A 163 -2.66 19.38 1.17
C SER A 163 -1.42 18.89 1.93
N TYR A 164 -1.52 17.71 2.57
CA TYR A 164 -0.38 17.05 3.20
C TYR A 164 0.73 16.75 2.19
N LEU A 165 0.43 16.09 1.06
CA LEU A 165 1.43 15.75 0.05
C LEU A 165 2.18 16.98 -0.49
N ILE A 166 1.47 18.08 -0.76
CA ILE A 166 2.08 19.33 -1.25
C ILE A 166 3.06 19.90 -0.21
N LYS A 167 2.73 19.84 1.08
CA LYS A 167 3.62 20.30 2.15
C LYS A 167 4.82 19.36 2.31
N THR A 168 4.57 18.06 2.38
CA THR A 168 5.59 17.02 2.57
C THR A 168 6.60 16.97 1.43
N LYS A 169 6.17 17.21 0.18
CA LYS A 169 7.09 17.27 -0.97
C LYS A 169 8.20 18.31 -0.78
N LYS A 170 7.96 19.40 -0.03
CA LYS A 170 8.95 20.46 0.21
C LYS A 170 10.10 20.03 1.13
N LEU A 171 9.97 18.89 1.81
CA LEU A 171 11.03 18.30 2.63
C LEU A 171 12.10 17.63 1.76
N PHE A 172 11.73 17.18 0.56
CA PHE A 172 12.63 16.57 -0.42
C PHE A 172 13.12 17.65 -1.39
N LYS A 173 14.20 18.33 -1.00
CA LYS A 173 14.91 19.28 -1.86
C LYS A 173 16.12 18.61 -2.52
#